data_AF-U6GW13-F1
#
_entry.id   AF-U6GW13-F1
#
_cell.length_a   1.000
_cell.length_b   1.000
_cell.length_c   1.000
_cell.angle_alpha   90.00
_cell.angle_beta   90.00
_cell.angle_gamma   90.00
#
_symmetry.space_group_name_H-M   'P 1'
#
loop_
_entity.id
_entity.type
_entity.pdbx_description
1 polymer ?
#
loop_
_entity_poly.entity_id
_entity_poly.type
_entity_poly.pdbx_seq_one_letter_code
_entity_poly.pdbx_strand_id
1 'polypeptide(L)'
;MLLDSFQQDQQLSLKSPEASEEVNASAGEGTEWSQAPETATETATTTAVAEQETAAVTNSFCFDAFLVSPLTRALQTASLSFHDVGSALKCPEVITEQPQPQQQHHHREHRHHQVTWLVEPLLREKFSNMTDSGTEAAELRQLLKLLCGRHEMFPALFNFALIPDGQKWWLPYLKKTLSTLQKQLRRRLRKQLLKGDAPAEEEEEGNGDDSDTLKLVDYTGLSDSDSGESVIYEAPITKAAEERPAEEKHVFAVGGAVGGPPSPAEKSVLRTLQWAGKRLQSPKAFKLRQKLWDDDAAVAAAEGRASSETWRHVEEREQLLLLLLCSTKASTFVFVSHSDFLRGLDKLDRLGNAQLRPLLLHCSPKPKVTPL
;
A
#
# COMPACT_ATOMS: atom_id res chain seq x y z
N MET A 1 -13.62 -4.71 -31.96
CA MET A 1 -12.33 -4.54 -32.68
C MET A 1 -11.49 -3.41 -32.04
N LEU A 2 -11.20 -3.48 -30.74
CA LEU A 2 -10.35 -2.51 -30.00
C LEU A 2 -9.76 -3.17 -28.74
N LEU A 3 -9.46 -4.47 -28.82
CA LEU A 3 -9.03 -5.30 -27.67
C LEU A 3 -7.76 -6.13 -27.92
N ASP A 4 -7.18 -6.10 -29.12
CA ASP A 4 -5.93 -6.81 -29.40
C ASP A 4 -4.66 -5.96 -29.15
N SER A 5 -4.79 -4.65 -28.92
CA SER A 5 -3.63 -3.75 -28.82
C SER A 5 -3.04 -3.58 -27.41
N PHE A 6 -3.67 -4.10 -26.35
CA PHE A 6 -3.17 -3.94 -24.97
C PHE A 6 -2.53 -5.19 -24.38
N GLN A 7 -2.79 -6.38 -24.94
CA GLN A 7 -2.12 -7.62 -24.53
C GLN A 7 -0.87 -7.94 -25.36
N GLN A 8 -0.69 -7.33 -26.53
CA GLN A 8 0.43 -7.67 -27.43
C GLN A 8 1.73 -6.91 -27.11
N ASP A 9 1.67 -5.77 -26.42
CA ASP A 9 2.85 -4.97 -26.05
C ASP A 9 3.60 -5.48 -24.80
N GLN A 10 3.08 -6.47 -24.05
CA GLN A 10 3.80 -7.09 -22.92
C GLN A 10 4.49 -8.42 -23.27
N GLN A 11 4.28 -8.98 -24.46
CA GLN A 11 4.98 -10.19 -24.92
C GLN A 11 6.18 -9.92 -25.84
N LEU A 12 6.36 -8.69 -26.33
CA LEU A 12 7.45 -8.32 -27.25
C LEU A 12 8.52 -7.45 -26.59
N SER A 13 9.09 -7.87 -25.45
CA SER A 13 10.36 -7.29 -24.98
C SER A 13 11.15 -8.19 -24.03
N LEU A 14 11.39 -9.43 -24.45
CA LEU A 14 12.49 -10.28 -23.96
C LEU A 14 13.23 -10.86 -25.17
N LYS A 15 13.80 -9.98 -25.99
CA LYS A 15 14.96 -10.31 -26.82
C LYS A 15 16.09 -9.39 -26.37
N SER A 16 16.91 -9.91 -25.45
CA SER A 16 18.24 -9.35 -25.21
C SER A 16 19.03 -9.38 -26.51
N PRO A 17 19.80 -8.34 -26.86
CA PRO A 17 20.85 -8.49 -27.84
C PRO A 17 21.99 -9.30 -27.19
N GLU A 18 22.23 -10.48 -27.76
CA GLU A 18 23.46 -11.23 -27.60
C GLU A 18 24.64 -10.36 -28.07
N ALA A 19 25.62 -10.18 -27.20
CA ALA A 19 26.99 -9.90 -27.59
C ALA A 19 27.84 -11.10 -27.15
N SER A 20 28.31 -11.82 -28.16
CA SER A 20 29.51 -12.67 -28.20
C SER A 20 30.67 -12.05 -27.40
N GLU A 21 31.54 -12.82 -26.73
CA GLU A 21 32.42 -13.86 -27.29
C GLU A 21 33.13 -14.63 -26.13
N GLU A 22 33.28 -15.96 -26.29
CA GLU A 22 34.52 -16.76 -26.07
C GLU A 22 35.07 -16.97 -24.61
N VAL A 23 35.49 -18.14 -24.07
CA VAL A 23 36.11 -19.40 -24.55
C VAL A 23 36.06 -20.51 -23.45
N ASN A 24 35.85 -21.79 -23.84
CA ASN A 24 36.24 -23.10 -23.22
C ASN A 24 35.70 -23.49 -21.80
N ALA A 25 35.42 -24.75 -21.41
CA ALA A 25 35.70 -26.09 -21.93
C ALA A 25 34.73 -27.14 -21.33
N SER A 26 34.62 -28.28 -22.03
CA SER A 26 34.58 -29.66 -21.50
C SER A 26 33.31 -30.23 -20.83
N ALA A 27 32.57 -31.00 -21.66
CA ALA A 27 32.15 -32.39 -21.48
C ALA A 27 31.71 -32.93 -20.11
N GLY A 28 30.46 -33.37 -20.05
CA GLY A 28 29.91 -34.29 -19.03
C GLY A 28 28.53 -34.78 -19.46
N GLU A 29 28.50 -35.94 -20.13
CA GLU A 29 27.29 -36.65 -20.56
C GLU A 29 26.55 -37.32 -19.40
N GLY A 30 25.24 -37.50 -19.56
CA GLY A 30 24.50 -38.63 -18.97
C GLY A 30 23.40 -38.28 -17.98
N THR A 31 22.15 -38.11 -18.44
CA THR A 31 20.99 -38.39 -17.60
C THR A 31 19.85 -38.96 -18.44
N GLU A 32 19.70 -40.28 -18.30
CA GLU A 32 18.68 -41.15 -18.86
C GLU A 32 17.40 -41.02 -18.02
N TRP A 33 16.31 -40.54 -18.62
CA TRP A 33 14.99 -40.52 -18.00
C TRP A 33 14.16 -41.69 -18.52
N SER A 34 13.98 -42.70 -17.69
CA SER A 34 12.99 -43.76 -17.91
C SER A 34 11.63 -43.34 -17.37
N GLN A 35 10.62 -43.41 -18.24
CA GLN A 35 9.20 -43.38 -17.88
C GLN A 35 8.70 -44.81 -17.64
N ALA A 36 7.84 -44.99 -16.64
CA ALA A 36 6.75 -45.96 -16.69
C ALA A 36 5.63 -45.56 -15.71
N PRO A 37 4.37 -45.94 -15.99
CA PRO A 37 3.16 -45.46 -15.31
C PRO A 37 2.66 -46.45 -14.25
N GLU A 38 1.72 -46.05 -13.38
CA GLU A 38 0.45 -46.77 -13.19
C GLU A 38 -0.45 -46.16 -12.11
N THR A 39 -1.73 -46.27 -12.43
CA THR A 39 -2.98 -46.12 -11.68
C THR A 39 -3.04 -46.84 -10.34
N ALA A 40 -3.67 -46.21 -9.34
CA ALA A 40 -4.49 -46.90 -8.35
C ALA A 40 -5.61 -46.00 -7.84
N THR A 41 -6.82 -46.52 -7.95
CA THR A 41 -8.09 -45.98 -7.49
C THR A 41 -8.36 -46.59 -6.13
N GLU A 42 -8.52 -45.81 -5.06
CA GLU A 42 -9.05 -46.31 -3.79
C GLU A 42 -10.04 -45.32 -3.17
N THR A 43 -11.30 -45.77 -3.21
CA THR A 43 -12.44 -45.36 -2.40
C THR A 43 -12.19 -45.58 -0.92
N ALA A 44 -12.42 -44.56 -0.09
CA ALA A 44 -12.56 -44.71 1.36
C ALA A 44 -13.68 -43.81 1.92
N THR A 45 -14.80 -44.51 2.16
CA THR A 45 -15.84 -44.37 3.18
C THR A 45 -15.77 -43.20 4.17
N THR A 46 -16.80 -42.36 4.09
CA THR A 46 -17.25 -41.37 5.08
C THR A 46 -17.61 -42.04 6.41
N THR A 47 -16.93 -41.63 7.49
CA THR A 47 -17.39 -41.86 8.87
C THR A 47 -17.62 -40.50 9.51
N ALA A 48 -18.89 -40.11 9.64
CA ALA A 48 -19.32 -38.92 10.35
C ALA A 48 -19.24 -39.19 11.85
N VAL A 49 -18.18 -38.69 12.49
CA VAL A 49 -18.11 -38.56 13.94
C VAL A 49 -18.53 -37.14 14.27
N ALA A 50 -19.64 -37.02 15.01
CA ALA A 50 -20.09 -35.77 15.58
C ALA A 50 -19.07 -35.29 16.63
N GLU A 51 -18.17 -34.40 16.21
CA GLU A 51 -17.31 -33.66 17.12
C GLU A 51 -18.16 -32.63 17.86
N GLN A 52 -18.34 -32.85 19.15
CA GLN A 52 -18.65 -31.77 20.08
C GLN A 52 -17.47 -30.79 20.06
N GLU A 53 -17.67 -29.64 19.42
CA GLU A 53 -16.79 -28.46 19.50
C GLU A 53 -16.68 -28.01 20.96
N THR A 54 -15.80 -28.63 21.73
CA THR A 54 -15.11 -27.90 22.78
C THR A 54 -14.29 -26.86 22.06
N ALA A 55 -14.81 -25.63 22.00
CA ALA A 55 -14.18 -24.44 21.45
C ALA A 55 -12.84 -24.20 22.15
N ALA A 56 -11.81 -24.94 21.73
CA ALA A 56 -10.44 -24.53 21.90
C ALA A 56 -10.38 -23.14 21.28
N VAL A 57 -9.99 -22.16 22.08
CA VAL A 57 -9.62 -20.84 21.62
C VAL A 57 -8.40 -21.05 20.72
N THR A 58 -8.65 -21.47 19.47
CA THR A 58 -7.67 -21.39 18.41
C THR A 58 -7.42 -19.89 18.29
N ASN A 59 -6.25 -19.46 18.73
CA ASN A 59 -5.77 -18.10 18.56
C ASN A 59 -5.74 -17.80 17.05
N SER A 60 -6.89 -17.39 16.51
CA SER A 60 -7.04 -17.12 15.09
C SER A 60 -6.21 -15.88 14.78
N PHE A 61 -5.19 -16.06 13.94
CA PHE A 61 -4.40 -14.96 13.45
C PHE A 61 -5.30 -13.96 12.70
N CYS A 62 -5.12 -12.67 12.97
CA CYS A 62 -5.92 -11.61 12.41
C CYS A 62 -5.05 -10.40 12.05
N PHE A 63 -5.58 -9.51 11.20
CA PHE A 63 -4.92 -8.31 10.73
C PHE A 63 -5.57 -7.05 11.29
N ASP A 64 -4.71 -6.16 11.80
CA ASP A 64 -5.12 -4.84 12.28
C ASP A 64 -5.35 -3.86 11.14
N ALA A 65 -4.59 -3.96 10.04
CA ALA A 65 -4.70 -3.02 8.92
C ALA A 65 -4.36 -3.66 7.57
N PHE A 66 -5.07 -3.20 6.53
CA PHE A 66 -4.92 -3.63 5.15
C PHE A 66 -4.42 -2.45 4.31
N LEU A 67 -3.25 -2.59 3.67
CA LEU A 67 -2.68 -1.56 2.82
C LEU A 67 -2.46 -2.11 1.40
N VAL A 68 -2.67 -1.24 0.41
CA VAL A 68 -2.54 -1.61 -1.00
C VAL A 68 -1.81 -0.51 -1.78
N SER A 69 -0.99 -0.93 -2.73
CA SER A 69 -0.35 -0.04 -3.68
C SER A 69 -1.41 0.63 -4.59
N PRO A 70 -1.30 1.94 -4.90
CA PRO A 70 -2.21 2.64 -5.82
C PRO A 70 -2.10 2.21 -7.30
N LEU A 71 -1.49 1.07 -7.59
CA LEU A 71 -1.40 0.49 -8.92
C LEU A 71 -2.62 -0.41 -9.18
N THR A 72 -3.23 -0.27 -10.35
CA THR A 72 -4.46 -0.98 -10.74
C THR A 72 -4.40 -2.48 -10.45
N ARG A 73 -3.30 -3.13 -10.84
CA ARG A 73 -3.11 -4.58 -10.63
C ARG A 73 -3.06 -4.98 -9.16
N ALA A 74 -2.48 -4.14 -8.30
CA ALA A 74 -2.46 -4.39 -6.86
C ALA A 74 -3.86 -4.24 -6.25
N LEU A 75 -4.61 -3.22 -6.67
CA LEU A 75 -6.01 -3.00 -6.24
C LEU A 75 -6.93 -4.13 -6.68
N GLN A 76 -6.78 -4.62 -7.92
CA GLN A 76 -7.48 -5.80 -8.41
C GLN A 76 -7.11 -7.05 -7.61
N THR A 77 -5.81 -7.29 -7.39
CA THR A 77 -5.34 -8.44 -6.60
C THR A 77 -5.90 -8.40 -5.18
N ALA A 78 -5.87 -7.24 -4.52
CA ALA A 78 -6.40 -7.06 -3.18
C ALA A 78 -7.91 -7.37 -3.12
N SER A 79 -8.68 -6.87 -4.09
CA SER A 79 -10.11 -7.16 -4.23
C SER A 79 -10.35 -8.66 -4.46
N LEU A 80 -9.68 -9.27 -5.44
CA LEU A 80 -9.89 -10.67 -5.82
C LEU A 80 -9.47 -11.64 -4.71
N SER A 81 -8.37 -11.39 -4.01
CA SER A 81 -7.83 -12.31 -3.01
C SER A 81 -8.53 -12.26 -1.65
N PHE A 82 -9.21 -11.16 -1.31
CA PHE A 82 -9.76 -10.94 0.04
C PHE A 82 -11.26 -10.63 0.05
N HIS A 83 -11.97 -10.73 -1.08
CA HIS A 83 -13.40 -10.43 -1.16
C HIS A 83 -14.22 -11.22 -0.12
N ASP A 84 -14.01 -12.54 -0.04
CA ASP A 84 -14.82 -13.43 0.81
C ASP A 84 -14.26 -13.59 2.22
N VAL A 85 -12.93 -13.50 2.37
CA VAL A 85 -12.23 -13.83 3.61
C VAL A 85 -11.78 -12.62 4.41
N GLY A 86 -11.70 -11.44 3.80
CA GLY A 86 -11.09 -10.26 4.43
C GLY A 86 -11.73 -9.91 5.77
N SER A 87 -13.06 -9.98 5.85
CA SER A 87 -13.80 -9.65 7.08
C SER A 87 -13.50 -10.61 8.23
N ALA A 88 -13.33 -11.90 7.92
CA ALA A 88 -13.02 -12.94 8.90
C ALA A 88 -11.56 -12.84 9.40
N LEU A 89 -10.68 -12.25 8.58
CA LEU A 89 -9.28 -12.04 8.91
C LEU A 89 -9.01 -10.74 9.66
N LYS A 90 -10.00 -9.84 9.81
CA LYS A 90 -9.84 -8.59 10.56
C LYS A 90 -9.85 -8.88 12.06
N CYS A 91 -8.97 -8.23 12.82
CA CYS A 91 -8.95 -8.41 14.27
C CYS A 91 -10.28 -7.96 14.88
N PRO A 92 -10.86 -8.76 15.80
CA PRO A 92 -12.09 -8.37 16.48
C PRO A 92 -11.82 -7.08 17.24
N GLU A 93 -12.69 -6.09 17.05
CA GLU A 93 -12.61 -4.87 17.84
C GLU A 93 -12.88 -5.24 19.30
N VAL A 94 -11.98 -4.88 20.20
CA VAL A 94 -12.21 -5.03 21.64
C VAL A 94 -13.27 -4.00 22.00
N ILE A 95 -14.52 -4.37 21.80
CA ILE A 95 -15.63 -3.55 22.23
C ILE A 95 -15.63 -3.65 23.75
N THR A 96 -15.11 -2.62 24.41
CA THR A 96 -15.30 -2.42 25.85
C THR A 96 -16.75 -2.02 26.09
N GLU A 97 -17.67 -2.90 25.70
CA GLU A 97 -19.10 -2.68 25.82
C GLU A 97 -19.46 -2.83 27.29
N GLN A 98 -19.76 -1.69 27.92
CA GLN A 98 -20.54 -1.67 29.14
C GLN A 98 -21.81 -2.50 28.89
N PRO A 99 -22.15 -3.47 29.74
CA PRO A 99 -23.29 -4.34 29.52
C PRO A 99 -24.59 -3.53 29.56
N GLN A 100 -25.13 -3.18 28.40
CA GLN A 100 -26.53 -2.78 28.26
C GLN A 100 -27.33 -4.02 27.85
N PRO A 101 -28.09 -4.62 28.76
CA PRO A 101 -28.85 -5.82 28.47
C PRO A 101 -30.13 -5.46 27.68
N GLN A 102 -30.44 -6.28 26.67
CA GLN A 102 -31.80 -6.70 26.23
C GLN A 102 -32.40 -6.30 24.86
N GLN A 103 -31.75 -5.63 23.90
CA GLN A 103 -32.45 -5.34 22.61
C GLN A 103 -31.78 -5.71 21.27
N GLN A 104 -30.64 -6.40 21.23
CA GLN A 104 -29.89 -6.56 19.96
C GLN A 104 -29.91 -7.95 19.28
N HIS A 105 -30.81 -8.88 19.64
CA HIS A 105 -30.75 -10.24 19.09
C HIS A 105 -31.28 -10.42 17.64
N HIS A 106 -31.87 -9.41 17.00
CA HIS A 106 -32.50 -9.60 15.67
C HIS A 106 -31.89 -8.83 14.48
N HIS A 107 -30.78 -8.11 14.64
CA HIS A 107 -30.14 -7.39 13.51
C HIS A 107 -28.70 -7.79 13.21
N ARG A 108 -28.23 -8.90 13.79
CA ARG A 108 -26.93 -9.49 13.45
C ARG A 108 -27.01 -10.43 12.23
N GLU A 109 -27.93 -10.15 11.31
CA GLU A 109 -27.86 -10.76 9.98
C GLU A 109 -26.55 -10.33 9.34
N HIS A 110 -25.77 -11.33 8.97
CA HIS A 110 -24.43 -11.31 8.40
C HIS A 110 -24.22 -10.27 7.28
N ARG A 111 -24.14 -8.99 7.64
CA ARG A 111 -23.51 -8.01 6.76
C ARG A 111 -22.03 -8.38 6.73
N HIS A 112 -21.65 -9.06 5.65
CA HIS A 112 -20.26 -9.30 5.27
C HIS A 112 -19.58 -7.94 5.06
N HIS A 113 -19.14 -7.33 6.16
CA HIS A 113 -18.45 -6.06 6.13
C HIS A 113 -17.11 -6.27 5.48
N GLN A 114 -16.92 -5.67 4.30
CA GLN A 114 -15.66 -5.78 3.59
C GLN A 114 -14.58 -5.00 4.32
N VAL A 115 -13.33 -5.44 4.18
CA VAL A 115 -12.17 -4.72 4.70
C VAL A 115 -11.96 -3.43 3.90
N THR A 116 -11.53 -2.39 4.60
CA THR A 116 -11.18 -1.11 3.98
C THR A 116 -9.68 -1.09 3.69
N TRP A 117 -9.32 -1.07 2.41
CA TRP A 117 -7.93 -1.00 1.97
C TRP A 117 -7.41 0.44 2.01
N LEU A 118 -6.35 0.69 2.79
CA LEU A 118 -5.65 1.98 2.76
C LEU A 118 -4.74 2.04 1.51
N VAL A 119 -5.04 2.95 0.59
CA VAL A 119 -4.28 3.09 -0.66
C VAL A 119 -3.04 3.96 -0.41
N GLU A 120 -1.85 3.36 -0.39
CA GLU A 120 -0.61 4.01 0.11
C GLU A 120 0.47 4.15 -0.99
N PRO A 121 0.82 5.39 -1.43
CA PRO A 121 1.87 5.65 -2.43
C PRO A 121 3.27 5.15 -2.08
N LEU A 122 3.58 4.97 -0.80
CA LEU A 122 4.85 4.37 -0.34
C LEU A 122 4.96 2.90 -0.73
N LEU A 123 3.87 2.22 -1.10
CA LEU A 123 3.85 0.83 -1.60
C LEU A 123 3.97 0.73 -3.12
N ARG A 124 4.22 1.82 -3.85
CA ARG A 124 4.33 1.75 -5.32
C ARG A 124 5.53 0.91 -5.78
N GLU A 125 5.42 0.35 -6.98
CA GLU A 125 6.54 -0.36 -7.60
C GLU A 125 7.70 0.58 -7.94
N LYS A 126 8.91 0.02 -8.10
CA LYS A 126 10.03 0.73 -8.69
C LYS A 126 9.65 1.21 -10.10
N PHE A 127 9.74 2.50 -10.32
CA PHE A 127 9.49 3.07 -11.65
C PHE A 127 10.62 2.67 -12.63
N SER A 128 10.32 1.86 -13.64
CA SER A 128 11.30 1.42 -14.65
C SER A 128 11.12 2.12 -15.99
N ASN A 129 9.90 2.50 -16.33
CA ASN A 129 9.55 3.16 -17.59
C ASN A 129 8.31 4.06 -17.42
N MET A 130 8.00 4.87 -18.43
CA MET A 130 6.81 5.74 -18.44
C MET A 130 5.48 4.98 -18.36
N THR A 131 5.44 3.68 -18.70
CA THR A 131 4.23 2.85 -18.55
C THR A 131 3.97 2.45 -17.09
N ASP A 132 4.97 2.57 -16.23
CA ASP A 132 4.84 2.41 -14.77
C ASP A 132 4.41 3.73 -14.08
N SER A 133 4.03 4.76 -14.87
CA SER A 133 3.46 5.97 -14.31
C SER A 133 2.09 5.67 -13.70
N GLY A 134 1.88 6.22 -12.50
CA GLY A 134 0.60 6.08 -11.82
C GLY A 134 -0.51 6.82 -12.56
N THR A 135 -1.75 6.45 -12.25
CA THR A 135 -2.95 7.17 -12.68
C THR A 135 -3.37 8.13 -11.58
N GLU A 136 -3.85 9.33 -11.92
CA GLU A 136 -4.36 10.24 -10.90
C GLU A 136 -5.53 9.63 -10.11
N ALA A 137 -5.76 10.08 -8.88
CA ALA A 137 -6.75 9.47 -7.99
C ALA A 137 -8.16 9.40 -8.61
N ALA A 138 -8.59 10.46 -9.29
CA ALA A 138 -9.92 10.54 -9.91
C ALA A 138 -10.07 9.55 -11.06
N GLU A 139 -9.10 9.51 -11.97
CA GLU A 139 -9.04 8.58 -13.10
C GLU A 139 -8.93 7.13 -12.61
N LEU A 140 -8.12 6.86 -11.58
CA LEU A 140 -7.97 5.53 -11.00
C LEU A 140 -9.31 5.04 -10.42
N ARG A 141 -10.05 5.89 -9.69
CA ARG A 141 -11.40 5.56 -9.20
C ARG A 141 -12.37 5.25 -10.35
N GLN A 142 -12.30 5.97 -11.47
CA GLN A 142 -13.12 5.67 -12.66
C GLN A 142 -12.75 4.33 -13.27
N LEU A 143 -11.45 4.04 -13.41
CA LEU A 143 -10.95 2.77 -13.91
C LEU A 143 -11.41 1.59 -13.04
N LEU A 144 -11.35 1.71 -11.71
CA LEU A 144 -11.84 0.66 -10.80
C LEU A 144 -13.34 0.39 -10.97
N LYS A 145 -14.17 1.42 -11.22
CA LYS A 145 -15.60 1.20 -11.54
C LYS A 145 -15.76 0.40 -12.83
N LEU A 146 -14.98 0.74 -13.85
CA LEU A 146 -15.02 0.04 -15.13
C LEU A 146 -14.62 -1.43 -14.99
N LEU A 147 -13.52 -1.70 -14.28
CA LEU A 147 -13.05 -3.06 -14.02
C LEU A 147 -14.08 -3.88 -13.24
N CYS A 148 -14.73 -3.28 -12.25
CA CYS A 148 -15.80 -3.96 -11.50
C CYS A 148 -17.03 -4.25 -12.37
N GLY A 149 -17.44 -3.28 -13.21
CA GLY A 149 -18.52 -3.48 -14.17
C GLY A 149 -18.23 -4.55 -15.24
N ARG A 150 -16.95 -4.85 -15.48
CA ARG A 150 -16.48 -5.93 -16.37
C ARG A 150 -16.24 -7.27 -15.65
N HIS A 151 -16.51 -7.33 -14.35
CA HIS A 151 -16.19 -8.49 -13.50
C HIS A 151 -14.69 -8.85 -13.46
N GLU A 152 -13.81 -7.88 -13.71
CA GLU A 152 -12.35 -8.02 -13.57
C GLU A 152 -11.87 -7.68 -12.15
N MET A 153 -12.78 -7.30 -11.26
CA MET A 153 -12.55 -7.16 -9.83
C MET A 153 -13.88 -7.35 -9.06
N PHE A 154 -13.77 -7.83 -7.83
CA PHE A 154 -14.91 -7.92 -6.92
C PHE A 154 -15.21 -6.59 -6.21
N PRO A 155 -16.42 -6.43 -5.65
CA PRO A 155 -16.72 -5.31 -4.77
C PRO A 155 -15.68 -5.18 -3.64
N ALA A 156 -15.20 -3.96 -3.43
CA ALA A 156 -14.18 -3.65 -2.42
C ALA A 156 -14.26 -2.18 -1.98
N LEU A 157 -13.66 -1.89 -0.82
CA LEU A 157 -13.55 -0.55 -0.26
C LEU A 157 -12.09 -0.09 -0.28
N PHE A 158 -11.87 1.11 -0.82
CA PHE A 158 -10.55 1.71 -0.90
C PHE A 158 -10.56 3.09 -0.27
N ASN A 159 -9.72 3.33 0.74
CA ASN A 159 -9.53 4.63 1.34
C ASN A 159 -8.38 5.36 0.63
N PHE A 160 -8.73 6.40 -0.12
CA PHE A 160 -7.80 7.22 -0.90
C PHE A 160 -7.26 8.43 -0.13
N ALA A 161 -7.45 8.53 1.19
CA ALA A 161 -7.05 9.70 1.98
C ALA A 161 -5.53 9.97 1.98
N LEU A 162 -4.71 9.01 1.53
CA LEU A 162 -3.25 9.11 1.43
C LEU A 162 -2.78 9.46 0.00
N ILE A 163 -3.70 9.50 -0.97
CA ILE A 163 -3.43 9.92 -2.34
C ILE A 163 -3.78 11.42 -2.47
N PRO A 164 -2.81 12.27 -2.84
CA PRO A 164 -3.07 13.69 -3.04
C PRO A 164 -3.92 13.88 -4.30
N ASP A 165 -4.97 14.69 -4.19
CA ASP A 165 -5.82 15.03 -5.34
C ASP A 165 -5.06 15.94 -6.32
N GLY A 166 -5.18 15.66 -7.62
CA GLY A 166 -4.57 16.45 -8.70
C GLY A 166 -3.04 16.48 -8.73
N GLN A 167 -2.36 15.58 -8.00
CA GLN A 167 -0.91 15.48 -8.00
C GLN A 167 -0.45 14.09 -8.46
N LYS A 168 0.67 14.06 -9.19
CA LYS A 168 1.36 12.83 -9.60
C LYS A 168 2.01 12.15 -8.39
N TRP A 169 1.26 11.29 -7.72
CA TRP A 169 1.70 10.59 -6.50
C TRP A 169 2.86 9.61 -6.75
N TRP A 170 3.06 9.20 -8.00
CA TRP A 170 4.11 8.28 -8.42
C TRP A 170 5.49 8.93 -8.56
N LEU A 171 5.59 10.27 -8.54
CA LEU A 171 6.88 10.94 -8.63
C LEU A 171 7.81 10.54 -7.48
N PRO A 172 9.09 10.20 -7.76
CA PRO A 172 10.07 9.87 -6.73
C PRO A 172 10.15 10.94 -5.65
N TYR A 173 10.20 10.51 -4.39
CA TYR A 173 10.34 11.47 -3.30
C TYR A 173 11.76 12.04 -3.27
N LEU A 174 11.90 13.30 -2.86
CA LEU A 174 13.22 13.90 -2.70
C LEU A 174 13.97 13.15 -1.59
N LYS A 175 15.17 12.64 -1.92
CA LYS A 175 16.08 11.97 -0.98
C LYS A 175 16.26 12.73 0.34
N LYS A 176 16.39 14.06 0.26
CA LYS A 176 16.54 14.93 1.43
C LYS A 176 15.29 14.89 2.33
N THR A 177 14.10 14.92 1.74
CA THR A 177 12.83 14.86 2.48
C THR A 177 12.66 13.48 3.13
N LEU A 178 12.88 12.39 2.38
CA LEU A 178 12.86 11.03 2.93
C LEU A 178 13.82 10.89 4.10
N SER A 179 15.09 11.25 3.91
CA SER A 179 16.14 11.16 4.93
C SER A 179 15.82 11.97 6.18
N THR A 180 15.24 13.16 6.02
CA THR A 180 14.89 14.02 7.16
C THR A 180 13.74 13.43 7.95
N LEU A 181 12.70 12.96 7.27
CA LEU A 181 11.54 12.33 7.89
C LEU A 181 11.94 11.03 8.61
N GLN A 182 12.76 10.19 7.98
CA GLN A 182 13.33 9.01 8.62
C GLN A 182 14.12 9.37 9.88
N LYS A 183 15.00 10.38 9.84
CA LYS A 183 15.75 10.82 11.03
C LYS A 183 14.82 11.25 12.17
N GLN A 184 13.76 11.99 11.86
CA GLN A 184 12.76 12.41 12.85
C GLN A 184 12.02 11.21 13.46
N LEU A 185 11.54 10.28 12.64
CA LEU A 185 10.87 9.06 13.09
C LEU A 185 11.78 8.18 13.95
N ARG A 186 13.04 7.98 13.54
CA ARG A 186 14.03 7.24 14.33
C ARG A 186 14.26 7.85 15.71
N ARG A 187 14.32 9.19 15.80
CA ARG A 187 14.44 9.89 17.09
C ARG A 187 13.19 9.67 17.95
N ARG A 188 12.00 9.77 17.38
CA ARG A 188 10.72 9.53 18.08
C ARG A 188 10.63 8.09 18.60
N LEU A 189 10.90 7.11 17.74
CA LEU A 189 10.87 5.69 18.09
C LEU A 189 11.91 5.37 19.16
N ARG A 190 13.12 5.92 19.08
CA ARG A 190 14.13 5.75 20.14
C ARG A 190 13.65 6.29 21.48
N LYS A 191 12.99 7.45 21.51
CA LYS A 191 12.41 7.99 22.74
C LYS A 191 11.29 7.09 23.30
N GLN A 192 10.43 6.56 22.44
CA GLN A 192 9.36 5.64 22.85
C GLN A 192 9.92 4.33 23.43
N LEU A 193 10.92 3.74 22.79
CA LEU A 193 11.58 2.52 23.27
C LEU A 193 12.30 2.73 24.61
N LEU A 194 12.84 3.93 24.87
CA LEU A 194 13.46 4.27 26.16
C LEU A 194 12.43 4.59 27.25
N LYS A 195 11.26 5.15 26.89
CA LYS A 195 10.17 5.42 27.84
C LYS A 195 9.39 4.15 28.20
N GLY A 196 9.38 3.12 27.35
CA GLY A 196 8.61 1.88 27.53
C GLY A 196 8.94 1.05 28.77
N ASP A 197 10.03 1.36 29.49
CA ASP A 197 10.40 0.73 30.77
C ASP A 197 9.98 1.57 32.00
N ALA A 198 9.42 2.77 31.81
CA ALA A 198 8.92 3.62 32.88
C ALA A 198 7.38 3.74 32.78
N PRO A 199 6.63 3.53 33.87
CA PRO A 199 5.17 3.67 33.86
C PRO A 199 4.79 5.07 33.40
N ALA A 200 3.92 5.12 32.39
CA ALA A 200 3.50 6.34 31.73
C ALA A 200 2.70 7.23 32.70
N GLU A 201 3.33 8.28 33.20
CA GLU A 201 2.58 9.47 33.61
C GLU A 201 2.10 10.17 32.33
N GLU A 202 0.79 10.38 32.25
CA GLU A 202 0.09 11.00 31.14
C GLU A 202 0.55 12.45 30.97
N GLU A 203 1.62 12.66 30.21
CA GLU A 203 1.96 13.98 29.69
C GLU A 203 0.90 14.36 28.65
N GLU A 204 -0.07 15.17 29.09
CA GLU A 204 -1.00 15.92 28.25
C GLU A 204 -0.29 16.45 27.01
N GLU A 205 -0.99 16.36 25.88
CA GLU A 205 -0.61 16.95 24.59
C GLU A 205 -0.40 18.45 24.75
N GLY A 206 0.80 18.82 25.19
CA GLY A 206 1.34 20.15 25.05
C GLY A 206 1.32 20.47 23.57
N ASN A 207 0.39 21.35 23.20
CA ASN A 207 0.20 22.02 21.92
C ASN A 207 1.41 22.93 21.63
N GLY A 208 2.60 22.33 21.68
CA GLY A 208 3.88 22.94 21.37
C GLY A 208 3.97 23.04 19.87
N ASP A 209 3.73 24.25 19.41
CA ASP A 209 4.04 24.79 18.09
C ASP A 209 5.56 24.66 17.82
N ASP A 210 6.06 23.42 17.76
CA ASP A 210 7.34 23.07 17.16
C ASP A 210 7.13 23.13 15.64
N SER A 211 6.92 24.36 15.18
CA SER A 211 7.38 24.87 13.90
C SER A 211 8.92 24.75 13.84
N ASP A 212 9.44 23.53 14.00
CA ASP A 212 10.63 23.09 13.29
C ASP A 212 10.21 22.91 11.83
N THR A 213 9.74 24.02 11.25
CA THR A 213 9.65 24.28 9.82
C THR A 213 10.95 23.74 9.28
N LEU A 214 10.86 22.63 8.54
CA LEU A 214 11.93 22.16 7.69
C LEU A 214 12.42 23.40 6.96
N LYS A 215 13.57 23.96 7.39
CA LYS A 215 14.32 24.94 6.62
C LYS A 215 14.77 24.18 5.40
N LEU A 216 13.84 24.03 4.47
CA LEU A 216 14.02 23.46 3.16
C LEU A 216 14.97 24.46 2.52
N VAL A 217 16.27 24.21 2.69
CA VAL A 217 17.37 25.04 2.22
C VAL A 217 16.92 25.71 0.95
N ASP A 218 16.83 27.04 1.01
CA ASP A 218 16.34 27.87 -0.08
C ASP A 218 17.12 27.49 -1.34
N TYR A 219 16.46 26.71 -2.21
CA TYR A 219 16.84 26.54 -3.60
C TYR A 219 16.32 27.78 -4.35
N THR A 220 16.62 28.97 -3.83
CA THR A 220 16.31 30.25 -4.47
C THR A 220 17.41 30.53 -5.49
N GLY A 221 17.29 29.84 -6.62
CA GLY A 221 18.12 30.10 -7.80
C GLY A 221 17.31 30.42 -9.06
N LEU A 222 15.98 30.38 -9.01
CA LEU A 222 15.13 30.67 -10.17
C LEU A 222 13.85 31.37 -9.69
N SER A 223 13.89 32.70 -9.81
CA SER A 223 12.75 33.61 -9.67
C SER A 223 12.19 33.83 -11.07
N ASP A 224 10.98 33.35 -11.34
CA ASP A 224 10.15 33.90 -12.41
C ASP A 224 8.75 34.15 -11.85
N SER A 225 8.31 35.37 -12.09
CA SER A 225 7.01 35.91 -11.72
C SER A 225 5.98 35.43 -12.72
N ASP A 226 4.84 34.92 -12.26
CA ASP A 226 3.59 35.25 -12.96
C ASP A 226 2.38 35.13 -12.04
N SER A 227 1.54 36.15 -12.12
CA SER A 227 0.35 36.38 -11.32
C SER A 227 -0.87 36.28 -12.22
N GLY A 228 -1.68 35.23 -12.03
CA GLY A 228 -2.94 35.03 -12.73
C GLY A 228 -4.08 34.85 -11.73
N GLU A 229 -4.92 35.87 -11.63
CA GLU A 229 -6.12 35.98 -10.81
C GLU A 229 -7.28 35.21 -11.45
N SER A 230 -7.99 34.36 -10.69
CA SER A 230 -9.16 33.60 -11.16
C SER A 230 -10.37 33.87 -10.28
N VAL A 231 -11.37 34.53 -10.87
CA VAL A 231 -12.69 34.83 -10.31
C VAL A 231 -13.55 33.57 -10.29
N ILE A 232 -14.10 33.22 -9.13
CA ILE A 232 -15.08 32.12 -8.97
C ILE A 232 -16.50 32.71 -8.92
N TYR A 233 -17.37 32.22 -9.79
CA TYR A 233 -18.83 32.40 -9.71
C TYR A 233 -19.42 31.32 -8.79
N GLU A 234 -20.08 31.72 -7.72
CA GLU A 234 -20.92 30.82 -6.90
C GLU A 234 -22.37 30.82 -7.40
N ALA A 235 -22.93 29.63 -7.55
CA ALA A 235 -24.36 29.40 -7.72
C ALA A 235 -24.90 28.62 -6.51
N PRO A 236 -26.15 28.86 -6.06
CA PRO A 236 -26.67 28.26 -4.85
C PRO A 236 -27.24 26.87 -5.15
N ILE A 237 -26.78 25.85 -4.42
CA ILE A 237 -27.41 24.52 -4.40
C ILE A 237 -28.02 24.27 -3.03
N THR A 238 -29.34 24.09 -3.04
CA THR A 238 -30.15 23.59 -1.93
C THR A 238 -30.13 22.07 -1.93
N LYS A 239 -29.81 21.48 -0.78
CA LYS A 239 -30.56 20.40 -0.08
C LYS A 239 -29.67 19.84 1.03
N ALA A 240 -30.28 19.68 2.20
CA ALA A 240 -29.69 19.10 3.40
C ALA A 240 -29.11 17.71 3.11
N ALA A 241 -27.81 17.67 2.82
CA ALA A 241 -27.00 16.47 2.95
C ALA A 241 -26.54 16.45 4.40
N GLU A 242 -27.01 15.46 5.14
CA GLU A 242 -26.45 15.05 6.42
C GLU A 242 -24.91 15.05 6.29
N GLU A 243 -24.25 15.97 6.99
CA GLU A 243 -22.81 16.19 6.88
C GLU A 243 -22.09 14.94 7.38
N ARG A 244 -21.85 14.01 6.47
CA ARG A 244 -20.98 12.87 6.74
C ARG A 244 -19.63 13.40 7.18
N PRO A 245 -19.05 12.86 8.26
CA PRO A 245 -17.77 13.31 8.79
C PRO A 245 -16.73 13.33 7.67
N ALA A 246 -15.87 14.35 7.66
CA ALA A 246 -14.93 14.62 6.56
C ALA A 246 -14.04 13.40 6.20
N GLU A 247 -13.83 12.47 7.13
CA GLU A 247 -13.08 11.22 6.92
C GLU A 247 -13.75 10.26 5.93
N GLU A 248 -15.08 10.26 5.82
CA GLU A 248 -15.81 9.37 4.90
C GLU A 248 -15.70 9.81 3.43
N LYS A 249 -15.30 11.06 3.17
CA LYS A 249 -15.18 11.60 1.81
C LYS A 249 -14.11 10.87 0.98
N HIS A 250 -13.15 10.23 1.64
CA HIS A 250 -12.04 9.55 0.97
C HIS A 250 -12.24 8.05 0.79
N VAL A 251 -13.28 7.47 1.40
CA VAL A 251 -13.60 6.06 1.25
C VAL A 251 -14.40 5.87 -0.04
N PHE A 252 -13.83 5.07 -0.94
CA PHE A 252 -14.38 4.77 -2.24
C PHE A 252 -14.87 3.32 -2.29
N ALA A 253 -16.18 3.16 -2.36
CA ALA A 253 -16.82 1.86 -2.54
C ALA A 253 -16.96 1.52 -4.02
N VAL A 254 -16.42 0.36 -4.40
CA VAL A 254 -16.56 -0.22 -5.74
C VAL A 254 -17.56 -1.37 -5.68
N GLY A 255 -18.48 -1.45 -6.64
CA GLY A 255 -19.43 -2.58 -6.73
C GLY A 255 -20.45 -2.69 -5.58
N GLY A 256 -20.76 -1.58 -4.89
CA GLY A 256 -21.73 -1.59 -3.78
C GLY A 256 -21.19 -2.17 -2.47
N ALA A 257 -19.86 -2.31 -2.36
CA ALA A 257 -19.16 -2.67 -1.14
C ALA A 257 -19.64 -1.87 0.09
N VAL A 258 -19.87 -2.55 1.21
CA VAL A 258 -20.29 -1.94 2.48
C VAL A 258 -19.22 -2.20 3.54
N GLY A 259 -18.73 -1.11 4.14
CA GLY A 259 -17.71 -1.14 5.18
C GLY A 259 -18.27 -0.87 6.55
N GLY A 260 -17.57 -1.39 7.57
CA GLY A 260 -17.68 -0.90 8.93
C GLY A 260 -16.81 0.34 9.16
N PRO A 261 -16.98 1.03 10.31
CA PRO A 261 -16.07 2.09 10.72
C PRO A 261 -14.63 1.55 10.89
N PRO A 262 -13.60 2.39 10.73
CA PRO A 262 -12.23 1.95 10.92
C PRO A 262 -11.95 1.68 12.41
N SER A 263 -11.23 0.59 12.67
CA SER A 263 -10.82 0.18 14.02
C SER A 263 -9.83 1.19 14.62
N PRO A 264 -9.59 1.18 15.94
CA PRO A 264 -8.58 2.03 16.57
C PRO A 264 -7.18 1.84 15.98
N ALA A 265 -6.82 0.60 15.62
CA ALA A 265 -5.55 0.28 15.00
C ALA A 265 -5.48 0.85 13.57
N GLU A 266 -6.52 0.65 12.74
CA GLU A 266 -6.61 1.24 11.39
C GLU A 266 -6.52 2.77 11.43
N LYS A 267 -7.24 3.42 12.37
CA LYS A 267 -7.16 4.87 12.60
C LYS A 267 -5.76 5.31 12.99
N SER A 268 -5.06 4.53 13.83
CA SER A 268 -3.67 4.81 14.20
C SER A 268 -2.74 4.73 12.99
N VAL A 269 -2.91 3.73 12.11
CA VAL A 269 -2.14 3.59 10.88
C VAL A 269 -2.40 4.76 9.95
N LEU A 270 -3.68 5.05 9.68
CA LEU A 270 -4.10 6.15 8.80
C LEU A 270 -3.54 7.49 9.26
N ARG A 271 -3.66 7.81 10.56
CA ARG A 271 -3.15 9.08 11.12
C ARG A 271 -1.63 9.21 10.97
N THR A 272 -0.88 8.15 11.26
CA THR A 272 0.58 8.14 11.13
C THR A 272 1.02 8.32 9.68
N LEU A 273 0.35 7.63 8.74
CA LEU A 273 0.62 7.76 7.31
C LEU A 273 0.22 9.15 6.79
N GLN A 274 -0.92 9.70 7.18
CA GLN A 274 -1.33 11.06 6.81
C GLN A 274 -0.36 12.12 7.32
N TRP A 275 0.14 11.99 8.56
CA TRP A 275 1.16 12.89 9.10
C TRP A 275 2.44 12.89 8.24
N ALA A 276 2.89 11.71 7.80
CA ALA A 276 4.02 11.57 6.90
C ALA A 276 3.72 12.13 5.51
N GLY A 277 2.55 11.80 4.96
CA GLY A 277 2.04 12.26 3.68
C GLY A 277 2.04 13.78 3.58
N LYS A 278 1.53 14.50 4.58
CA LYS A 278 1.55 15.98 4.63
C LYS A 278 2.96 16.57 4.46
N ARG A 279 3.99 15.91 4.99
CA ARG A 279 5.40 16.34 4.87
C ARG A 279 5.98 15.98 3.50
N LEU A 280 5.69 14.79 3.00
CA LEU A 280 6.20 14.28 1.71
C LEU A 280 5.53 14.94 0.50
N GLN A 281 4.26 15.29 0.63
CA GLN A 281 3.37 15.73 -0.45
C GLN A 281 2.94 17.19 -0.30
N SER A 282 3.70 18.00 0.45
CA SER A 282 3.44 19.45 0.49
C SER A 282 3.48 20.04 -0.93
N PRO A 283 2.66 21.06 -1.26
CA PRO A 283 2.65 21.66 -2.61
C PRO A 283 4.03 22.13 -3.08
N LYS A 284 4.85 22.68 -2.18
CA LYS A 284 6.24 23.06 -2.46
C LYS A 284 7.11 21.84 -2.79
N ALA A 285 7.01 20.76 -2.01
CA ALA A 285 7.74 19.53 -2.30
C ALA A 285 7.29 18.89 -3.61
N PHE A 286 6.00 18.94 -3.93
CA PHE A 286 5.47 18.46 -5.21
C PHE A 286 6.03 19.25 -6.39
N LYS A 287 5.94 20.59 -6.39
CA LYS A 287 6.49 21.44 -7.46
C LYS A 287 7.98 21.16 -7.70
N LEU A 288 8.76 21.01 -6.62
CA LEU A 288 10.17 20.69 -6.71
C LEU A 288 10.43 19.28 -7.29
N ARG A 289 9.66 18.27 -6.85
CA ARG A 289 9.74 16.90 -7.41
C ARG A 289 9.39 16.88 -8.90
N GLN A 290 8.33 17.57 -9.29
CA GLN A 290 7.90 17.66 -10.68
C GLN A 290 8.99 18.28 -11.54
N LYS A 291 9.56 19.42 -11.11
CA LYS A 291 10.66 20.07 -11.82
C LYS A 291 11.87 19.16 -12.01
N LEU A 292 12.37 18.57 -10.91
CA LEU A 292 13.54 17.67 -10.99
C LEU A 292 13.26 16.45 -11.86
N TRP A 293 12.03 15.93 -11.80
CA TRP A 293 11.61 14.84 -12.66
C TRP A 293 11.63 15.22 -14.14
N ASP A 294 11.12 16.40 -14.48
CA ASP A 294 11.09 16.89 -15.86
C ASP A 294 12.51 17.14 -16.38
N ASP A 295 13.39 17.71 -15.54
CA ASP A 295 14.82 17.89 -15.83
C ASP A 295 15.52 16.53 -16.09
N ASP A 296 15.35 15.57 -15.17
CA ASP A 296 15.94 14.22 -15.29
C ASP A 296 15.40 13.46 -16.51
N ALA A 297 14.09 13.59 -16.79
CA ALA A 297 13.45 12.97 -17.94
C ALA A 297 13.96 13.56 -19.26
N ALA A 298 14.17 14.87 -19.34
CA ALA A 298 14.74 15.52 -20.51
C ALA A 298 16.17 15.08 -20.78
N VAL A 299 17.01 14.98 -19.73
CA VAL A 299 18.39 14.47 -19.84
C VAL A 299 18.40 13.01 -20.30
N ALA A 300 17.58 12.14 -19.67
CA ALA A 300 17.50 10.74 -20.06
C ALA A 300 17.05 10.59 -21.52
N ALA A 301 16.05 11.36 -21.96
CA ALA A 301 15.56 11.33 -23.33
C ALA A 301 16.62 11.78 -24.35
N ALA A 302 17.42 12.81 -24.04
CA ALA A 302 18.52 13.25 -24.89
C ALA A 302 19.60 12.17 -25.09
N GLU A 303 19.72 11.25 -24.13
CA GLU A 303 20.63 10.10 -24.18
C GLU A 303 19.97 8.81 -24.71
N GLY A 304 18.71 8.87 -25.16
CA GLY A 304 17.97 7.70 -25.62
C GLY A 304 17.59 6.71 -24.51
N ARG A 305 17.50 7.18 -23.26
CA ARG A 305 17.16 6.39 -22.07
C ARG A 305 15.83 6.85 -21.46
N ALA A 306 15.16 5.96 -20.72
CA ALA A 306 14.03 6.34 -19.87
C ALA A 306 14.54 6.75 -18.48
N SER A 307 13.93 7.79 -17.90
CA SER A 307 14.14 8.09 -16.48
C SER A 307 13.64 6.91 -15.62
N SER A 308 14.36 6.55 -14.57
CA SER A 308 14.01 5.42 -13.70
C SER A 308 14.33 5.70 -12.23
N GLU A 309 13.53 5.13 -11.33
CA GLU A 309 13.81 5.18 -9.89
C GLU A 309 14.98 4.25 -9.57
N THR A 310 16.00 4.76 -8.89
CA THR A 310 17.13 3.93 -8.45
C THR A 310 16.71 3.00 -7.30
N TRP A 311 17.32 1.82 -7.21
CA TRP A 311 17.07 0.88 -6.10
C TRP A 311 17.27 1.50 -4.72
N ARG A 312 18.25 2.40 -4.59
CA ARG A 312 18.48 3.14 -3.35
C ARG A 312 17.28 3.99 -2.93
N HIS A 313 16.56 4.60 -3.88
CA HIS A 313 15.35 5.37 -3.55
C HIS A 313 14.21 4.45 -3.10
N VAL A 314 14.08 3.27 -3.71
CA VAL A 314 13.12 2.24 -3.29
C VAL A 314 13.40 1.79 -1.85
N GLU A 315 14.65 1.45 -1.53
CA GLU A 315 15.08 1.07 -0.17
C GLU A 315 14.82 2.20 0.86
N GLU A 316 15.07 3.46 0.50
CA GLU A 316 14.78 4.60 1.38
C GLU A 316 13.26 4.75 1.63
N ARG A 317 12.43 4.46 0.63
CA ARG A 317 10.97 4.50 0.75
C ARG A 317 10.43 3.35 1.61
N GLU A 318 10.94 2.13 1.42
CA GLU A 318 10.64 0.97 2.25
C GLU A 318 11.05 1.18 3.69
N GLN A 319 12.27 1.67 3.91
CA GLN A 319 12.77 1.94 5.26
C GLN A 319 11.90 2.98 5.98
N LEU A 320 11.39 3.98 5.26
CA LEU A 320 10.45 4.95 5.79
C LEU A 320 9.10 4.29 6.13
N LEU A 321 8.56 3.46 5.24
CA LEU A 321 7.33 2.70 5.51
C LEU A 321 7.47 1.87 6.80
N LEU A 322 8.54 1.10 6.95
CA LEU A 322 8.78 0.29 8.15
C LEU A 322 8.86 1.15 9.43
N LEU A 323 9.49 2.33 9.37
CA LEU A 323 9.52 3.28 10.49
C LEU A 323 8.12 3.79 10.86
N LEU A 324 7.29 4.07 9.85
CA LEU A 324 5.92 4.53 10.06
C LEU A 324 5.09 3.45 10.72
N LEU A 325 5.14 2.20 10.22
CA LEU A 325 4.41 1.06 10.78
C LEU A 325 4.80 0.79 12.23
N CYS A 326 6.10 0.82 12.56
CA CYS A 326 6.59 0.72 13.93
C CYS A 326 6.18 1.87 14.85
N SER A 327 5.65 2.96 14.30
CA SER A 327 5.12 4.10 15.06
C SER A 327 3.60 4.05 15.22
N THR A 328 2.94 2.96 14.79
CA THR A 328 1.49 2.76 14.92
C THR A 328 1.15 1.85 16.10
N LYS A 329 -0.13 1.80 16.47
CA LYS A 329 -0.66 0.83 17.45
C LYS A 329 -1.00 -0.54 16.84
N ALA A 330 -0.91 -0.69 15.52
CA ALA A 330 -1.18 -1.94 14.83
C ALA A 330 0.01 -2.89 14.97
N SER A 331 -0.29 -4.18 15.12
CA SER A 331 0.67 -5.26 15.31
C SER A 331 0.78 -6.15 14.06
N THR A 332 -0.31 -6.27 13.30
CA THR A 332 -0.40 -7.14 12.12
C THR A 332 -0.90 -6.37 10.90
N PHE A 333 -0.24 -6.57 9.76
CA PHE A 333 -0.51 -5.83 8.53
C PHE A 333 -0.59 -6.77 7.33
N VAL A 334 -1.44 -6.43 6.36
CA VAL A 334 -1.42 -7.01 5.01
C VAL A 334 -0.96 -5.95 4.02
N PHE A 335 0.01 -6.30 3.17
CA PHE A 335 0.41 -5.49 2.02
C PHE A 335 0.06 -6.20 0.72
N VAL A 336 -0.57 -5.48 -0.19
CA VAL A 336 -0.68 -5.90 -1.60
C VAL A 336 0.09 -4.91 -2.46
N SER A 337 1.19 -5.37 -3.03
CA SER A 337 2.08 -4.58 -3.90
C SER A 337 2.66 -5.44 -5.01
N HIS A 338 3.60 -4.90 -5.77
CA HIS A 338 4.28 -5.57 -6.86
C HIS A 338 5.61 -6.19 -6.39
N SER A 339 6.12 -7.10 -7.21
CA SER A 339 7.18 -8.01 -6.78
C SER A 339 8.55 -7.37 -6.57
N ASP A 340 8.89 -6.29 -7.31
CA ASP A 340 10.19 -5.64 -7.16
C ASP A 340 10.27 -4.81 -5.87
N PHE A 341 9.16 -4.15 -5.49
CA PHE A 341 9.01 -3.52 -4.18
C PHE A 341 9.07 -4.55 -3.04
N LEU A 342 8.34 -5.66 -3.16
CA LEU A 342 8.37 -6.69 -2.11
C LEU A 342 9.76 -7.32 -1.96
N ARG A 343 10.49 -7.51 -3.08
CA ARG A 343 11.88 -7.96 -3.06
C ARG A 343 12.82 -6.98 -2.37
N GLY A 344 12.63 -5.67 -2.55
CA GLY A 344 13.45 -4.67 -1.85
C GLY A 344 13.30 -4.78 -0.32
N LEU A 345 12.06 -5.04 0.12
CA LEU A 345 11.71 -5.09 1.54
C LEU A 345 12.39 -6.23 2.31
N ASP A 346 12.39 -7.46 1.78
CA ASP A 346 12.90 -8.65 2.46
C ASP A 346 14.21 -9.23 1.86
N LYS A 347 14.62 -8.73 0.69
CA LYS A 347 15.80 -9.18 -0.07
C LYS A 347 15.75 -10.66 -0.49
N LEU A 348 14.57 -11.26 -0.54
CA LEU A 348 14.34 -12.62 -1.01
C LEU A 348 13.96 -12.63 -2.49
N ASP A 349 13.80 -13.82 -3.06
CA ASP A 349 13.40 -13.98 -4.45
C ASP A 349 12.03 -13.34 -4.75
N ARG A 350 11.83 -13.05 -6.03
CA ARG A 350 10.59 -12.47 -6.57
C ARG A 350 9.38 -13.33 -6.16
N LEU A 351 8.37 -12.73 -5.52
CA LEU A 351 7.11 -13.43 -5.29
C LEU A 351 6.38 -13.66 -6.62
N GLY A 352 5.80 -14.85 -6.76
CA GLY A 352 4.82 -15.10 -7.81
C GLY A 352 3.55 -14.27 -7.60
N ASN A 353 2.72 -14.17 -8.64
CA ASN A 353 1.43 -13.46 -8.55
C ASN A 353 0.54 -14.10 -7.49
N ALA A 354 -0.11 -13.28 -6.68
CA ALA A 354 -1.03 -13.69 -5.60
C ALA A 354 -0.43 -14.66 -4.56
N GLN A 355 0.90 -14.76 -4.48
CA GLN A 355 1.56 -15.49 -3.41
C GLN A 355 1.63 -14.64 -2.15
N LEU A 356 1.45 -15.29 -0.99
CA LEU A 356 1.57 -14.67 0.31
C LEU A 356 2.93 -15.04 0.92
N ARG A 357 3.55 -14.06 1.57
CA ARG A 357 4.81 -14.24 2.29
C ARG A 357 4.68 -13.64 3.69
N PRO A 358 4.61 -14.47 4.74
CA PRO A 358 4.58 -13.97 6.11
C PRO A 358 5.97 -13.43 6.48
N LEU A 359 5.99 -12.24 7.07
CA LEU A 359 7.20 -11.57 7.51
C LEU A 359 7.00 -11.05 8.95
N LEU A 360 8.06 -11.12 9.75
CA LEU A 360 8.14 -10.52 11.08
C LEU A 360 8.80 -9.14 11.00
N LEU A 361 8.09 -8.11 11.44
CA LEU A 361 8.61 -6.74 11.53
C LEU A 361 9.33 -6.53 12.87
N HIS A 362 10.63 -6.25 12.81
CA HIS A 362 11.46 -5.92 13.97
C HIS A 362 11.53 -4.42 14.16
N CYS A 363 10.81 -3.89 15.15
CA CYS A 363 10.82 -2.47 15.44
C CYS A 363 12.06 -2.05 16.24
N SER A 364 12.90 -1.23 15.60
CA SER A 364 14.10 -0.65 16.19
C SER A 364 14.36 0.71 15.52
N PRO A 365 15.38 1.49 15.92
CA PRO A 365 15.78 2.69 15.17
C PRO A 365 16.17 2.43 13.71
N LYS A 366 16.39 1.17 13.32
CA LYS A 366 16.55 0.73 11.93
C LYS A 366 15.65 -0.50 11.71
N PRO A 367 14.33 -0.30 11.55
CA PRO A 367 13.41 -1.42 11.47
C PRO A 367 13.70 -2.24 10.23
N LYS A 368 13.52 -3.55 10.36
CA LYS A 368 13.78 -4.56 9.34
C LYS A 368 12.70 -5.63 9.38
N VAL A 369 12.54 -6.36 8.28
CA VAL A 369 11.68 -7.54 8.23
C VAL A 369 12.53 -8.80 8.11
N THR A 370 12.01 -9.92 8.59
CA THR A 370 12.57 -11.26 8.35
C THR A 370 11.44 -12.22 7.97
N PRO A 371 11.66 -13.23 7.12
CA PRO A 371 10.69 -14.31 6.95
C PRO A 371 10.33 -14.96 8.30
N LEU A 372 9.06 -15.35 8.43
CA LEU A 372 8.53 -16.02 9.61
C LEU A 372 8.92 -17.50 9.66
#